data_AF-A0AAD7MXY1-F1
#
_entry.id   AF-A0AAD7MXY1-F1
#
_cell.length_a   1.000
_cell.length_b   1.000
_cell.length_c   1.000
_cell.angle_alpha   90.00
_cell.angle_beta   90.00
_cell.angle_gamma   90.00
#
_symmetry.space_group_name_H-M   'P 1'
#
loop_
_entity.id
_entity.type
_entity.pdbx_description
1 polymer ?
#
loop_
_entity_poly.entity_id
_entity_poly.type
_entity_poly.pdbx_seq_one_letter_code
_entity_poly.pdbx_strand_id
1 'polypeptide(L)'
;MTHQRSTSSSSESLLGLQRFEKYYIGGGDLFCIAENKLFRVHRYFFERESKFFKEQLAVPATPGAARMGTADDSAILLDNVRSADFAKLLWVFYNPKYSLYDATVEDWSTILELAHRWEFGEVKNLAIRELEKLAIPDIDRIILYHRFAVDELFLVPRYAALCERPELLTVEEGTRLGMATVIALSRARECAR
;
A
#
# COMPACT_ATOMS: atom_id res chain seq x y z
N MET A 1 46.85 -1.70 -10.49
CA MET A 1 46.17 -1.43 -9.20
C MET A 1 44.70 -1.67 -9.43
N THR A 2 44.21 -2.79 -8.92
CA THR A 2 42.95 -3.42 -9.30
C THR A 2 41.87 -2.97 -8.32
N HIS A 3 40.84 -2.28 -8.80
CA HIS A 3 39.64 -1.99 -8.00
C HIS A 3 38.75 -3.25 -7.95
N GLN A 4 38.84 -3.99 -6.85
CA GLN A 4 37.81 -4.93 -6.42
C GLN A 4 37.11 -4.32 -5.21
N ARG A 5 35.87 -3.87 -5.38
CA ARG A 5 34.90 -3.75 -4.31
C ARG A 5 33.51 -3.59 -4.92
N SER A 6 32.57 -4.38 -4.39
CA SER A 6 31.09 -4.23 -4.42
C SER A 6 30.35 -5.46 -4.95
N THR A 7 30.55 -6.62 -4.33
CA THR A 7 29.64 -7.79 -4.49
C THR A 7 29.31 -8.50 -3.17
N SER A 8 29.82 -8.04 -2.01
CA SER A 8 29.74 -8.79 -0.76
C SER A 8 28.52 -8.49 0.13
N SER A 9 27.64 -7.54 -0.24
CA SER A 9 26.53 -7.13 0.65
C SER A 9 25.25 -7.95 0.47
N SER A 10 25.07 -8.65 -0.65
CA SER A 10 23.81 -9.36 -0.97
C SER A 10 23.79 -10.82 -0.49
N SER A 11 24.95 -11.39 -0.16
CA SER A 11 25.07 -12.81 0.23
C SER A 11 24.93 -13.06 1.73
N GLU A 12 25.18 -12.07 2.59
CA GLU A 12 25.05 -12.21 4.05
C GLU A 12 23.60 -12.09 4.54
N SER A 13 22.68 -11.58 3.72
CA SER A 13 21.27 -11.34 4.11
C SER A 13 20.33 -12.55 4.03
N LEU A 14 20.81 -13.73 3.59
CA LEU A 14 19.99 -14.95 3.50
C LEU A 14 20.04 -15.82 4.77
N LEU A 15 21.00 -15.59 5.66
CA LEU A 15 21.15 -16.31 6.92
C LEU A 15 20.11 -15.81 7.94
N GLY A 16 18.88 -16.32 7.82
CA GLY A 16 17.78 -15.95 8.71
C GLY A 16 16.45 -15.71 8.01
N LEU A 17 16.40 -15.87 6.68
CA LEU A 17 15.16 -15.77 5.92
C LEU A 17 14.22 -16.91 6.30
N GLN A 18 13.03 -16.58 6.78
CA GLN A 18 12.02 -17.56 7.16
C GLN A 18 10.85 -17.53 6.18
N ARG A 19 10.36 -18.71 5.78
CA ARG A 19 9.15 -18.79 4.96
C ARG A 19 7.96 -18.24 5.73
N PHE A 20 7.15 -17.43 5.07
CA PHE A 20 5.89 -16.97 5.64
C PHE A 20 4.83 -18.06 5.47
N GLU A 21 4.59 -18.87 6.51
CA GLU A 21 3.80 -20.11 6.43
C GLU A 21 2.49 -19.99 5.64
N LYS A 22 1.68 -18.95 5.91
CA LYS A 22 0.40 -18.71 5.23
C LYS A 22 0.53 -18.38 3.73
N TYR A 23 1.61 -17.74 3.32
CA TYR A 23 1.80 -17.19 1.97
C TYR A 23 3.08 -17.72 1.30
N TYR A 24 3.52 -18.91 1.71
CA TYR A 24 4.47 -19.72 0.98
C TYR A 24 3.69 -20.83 0.26
N ILE A 25 2.99 -20.43 -0.80
CA ILE A 25 1.93 -21.23 -1.42
C ILE A 25 2.53 -22.23 -2.41
N GLY A 26 2.13 -23.50 -2.30
CA GLY A 26 2.43 -24.52 -3.31
C GLY A 26 1.80 -24.16 -4.65
N GLY A 27 2.59 -24.15 -5.72
CA GLY A 27 2.16 -23.70 -7.04
C GLY A 27 2.40 -22.21 -7.33
N GLY A 28 2.81 -21.42 -6.33
CA GLY A 28 3.27 -20.05 -6.55
C GLY A 28 4.53 -19.99 -7.41
N ASP A 29 4.64 -18.95 -8.22
CA ASP A 29 5.67 -18.69 -9.23
C ASP A 29 6.31 -17.29 -9.09
N LEU A 30 5.95 -16.54 -8.05
CA LEU A 30 6.57 -15.30 -7.66
C LEU A 30 7.12 -15.37 -6.24
N PHE A 31 8.42 -15.07 -6.10
CA PHE A 31 9.14 -15.02 -4.83
C PHE A 31 9.41 -13.57 -4.44
N CYS A 32 9.00 -13.18 -3.24
CA CYS A 32 9.20 -11.85 -2.69
C CYS A 32 9.76 -11.95 -1.27
N ILE A 33 10.61 -11.00 -0.89
CA ILE A 33 11.13 -10.87 0.46
C ILE A 33 10.60 -9.54 1.03
N ALA A 34 9.86 -9.60 2.13
CA ALA A 34 9.54 -8.42 2.93
C ALA A 34 10.15 -8.63 4.31
N GLU A 35 10.94 -7.66 4.77
CA GLU A 35 11.70 -7.78 6.03
C GLU A 35 12.61 -9.04 6.01
N ASN A 36 12.40 -10.00 6.90
CA ASN A 36 13.12 -11.26 6.98
C ASN A 36 12.24 -12.47 6.59
N LYS A 37 11.15 -12.23 5.85
CA LYS A 37 10.19 -13.26 5.45
C LYS A 37 10.16 -13.47 3.94
N LEU A 38 10.28 -14.73 3.53
CA LEU A 38 10.11 -15.16 2.14
C LEU A 38 8.67 -15.56 1.86
N PHE A 39 8.11 -14.97 0.82
CA PHE A 39 6.78 -15.23 0.30
C PHE A 39 6.90 -15.96 -1.03
N ARG A 40 5.96 -16.89 -1.27
CA ARG A 40 5.80 -17.58 -2.56
C ARG A 40 4.33 -17.48 -2.96
N VAL A 41 4.05 -16.65 -3.94
CA VAL A 41 2.69 -16.25 -4.36
C VAL A 41 2.53 -16.38 -5.87
N HIS A 42 1.34 -16.12 -6.40
CA HIS A 42 1.04 -16.23 -7.82
C HIS A 42 1.31 -14.90 -8.52
N ARG A 43 2.26 -14.91 -9.46
CA ARG A 43 2.70 -13.79 -10.28
C ARG A 43 1.55 -13.11 -11.01
N TYR A 44 0.56 -13.90 -11.43
CA TYR A 44 -0.63 -13.44 -12.13
C TYR A 44 -1.34 -12.27 -11.44
N PHE A 45 -1.50 -12.29 -10.11
CA PHE A 45 -2.16 -11.18 -9.40
C PHE A 45 -1.37 -9.88 -9.51
N PHE A 46 -0.04 -9.95 -9.45
CA PHE A 46 0.84 -8.80 -9.51
C PHE A 46 0.90 -8.21 -10.92
N GLU A 47 1.06 -9.04 -11.95
CA GLU A 47 1.11 -8.58 -13.35
C GLU A 47 -0.26 -8.08 -13.86
N ARG A 48 -1.37 -8.63 -13.36
CA ARG A 48 -2.72 -8.21 -13.74
C ARG A 48 -3.12 -6.90 -13.07
N GLU A 49 -2.89 -6.80 -11.76
CA GLU A 49 -3.49 -5.74 -10.93
C GLU A 49 -2.56 -4.56 -10.69
N SER A 50 -1.24 -4.72 -10.84
CA SER A 50 -0.25 -3.66 -10.60
C SER A 50 0.53 -3.32 -11.86
N LYS A 51 0.49 -2.04 -12.24
CA LYS A 51 1.32 -1.51 -13.34
C LYS A 51 2.80 -1.58 -12.99
N PHE A 52 3.15 -1.14 -11.78
CA PHE A 52 4.51 -1.20 -11.24
C PHE A 52 5.11 -2.61 -11.37
N PHE A 53 4.42 -3.63 -10.84
CA PHE A 53 4.92 -4.99 -10.91
C PHE A 53 4.89 -5.52 -12.33
N LYS A 54 3.85 -5.26 -13.12
CA LYS A 54 3.83 -5.68 -14.53
C LYS A 54 5.07 -5.22 -15.29
N GLU A 55 5.49 -3.97 -15.11
CA GLU A 55 6.70 -3.41 -15.73
C GLU A 55 7.98 -4.03 -15.15
N GLN A 56 8.08 -4.09 -13.81
CA GLN A 56 9.24 -4.68 -13.11
C GLN A 56 9.45 -6.16 -13.50
N LEU A 57 8.36 -6.87 -13.77
CA LEU A 57 8.33 -8.31 -14.05
C LEU A 57 8.44 -8.66 -15.54
N ALA A 58 8.36 -7.68 -16.44
CA ALA A 58 8.34 -7.89 -17.89
C ALA A 58 9.71 -8.25 -18.51
N VAL A 59 10.83 -7.89 -17.85
CA VAL A 59 12.16 -7.88 -18.48
C VAL A 59 13.07 -8.99 -17.91
N PRO A 60 13.67 -9.85 -18.74
CA PRO A 60 14.97 -10.44 -18.45
C PRO A 60 16.06 -9.40 -18.77
N ALA A 61 16.94 -9.09 -17.81
CA ALA A 61 17.97 -8.05 -17.97
C ALA A 61 18.96 -8.35 -19.12
N THR A 62 19.09 -9.62 -19.54
CA THR A 62 19.90 -10.08 -20.66
C THR A 62 19.41 -11.45 -21.15
N PRO A 63 19.64 -11.83 -22.42
CA PRO A 63 19.40 -13.20 -22.88
C PRO A 63 20.16 -14.22 -22.04
N GLY A 64 19.45 -15.17 -21.42
CA GLY A 64 20.02 -16.18 -20.54
C GLY A 64 20.06 -15.80 -19.04
N ALA A 65 19.68 -14.58 -18.66
CA ALA A 65 19.51 -14.23 -17.25
C ALA A 65 18.24 -14.83 -16.67
N ALA A 66 18.31 -15.28 -15.41
CA ALA A 66 17.14 -15.73 -14.66
C ALA A 66 16.13 -14.58 -14.52
N ARG A 67 14.85 -14.90 -14.70
CA ARG A 67 13.78 -13.92 -14.57
C ARG A 67 13.61 -13.55 -13.09
N MET A 68 13.49 -12.26 -12.82
CA MET A 68 13.32 -11.76 -11.45
C MET A 68 12.08 -12.35 -10.78
N GLY A 69 12.24 -12.74 -9.52
CA GLY A 69 11.21 -13.29 -8.66
C GLY A 69 10.81 -14.72 -8.98
N THR A 70 11.62 -15.51 -9.70
CA THR A 70 11.26 -16.89 -10.09
C THR A 70 11.85 -17.97 -9.17
N ALA A 71 12.80 -17.60 -8.31
CA ALA A 71 13.41 -18.48 -7.31
C ALA A 71 13.82 -17.69 -6.06
N ASP A 72 14.18 -18.41 -4.99
CA ASP A 72 14.58 -17.83 -3.70
C ASP A 72 15.77 -16.84 -3.84
N ASP A 73 16.73 -17.13 -4.71
CA ASP A 73 17.93 -16.32 -4.95
C ASP A 73 17.70 -15.10 -5.86
N SER A 74 16.56 -15.07 -6.55
CA SER A 74 16.13 -13.98 -7.43
C SER A 74 14.86 -13.29 -6.90
N ALA A 75 14.48 -13.56 -5.65
CA ALA A 75 13.30 -13.02 -5.02
C ALA A 75 13.32 -11.48 -4.99
N ILE A 76 12.15 -10.88 -5.17
CA ILE A 76 12.01 -9.42 -5.18
C ILE A 76 12.07 -8.90 -3.76
N LEU A 77 13.06 -8.06 -3.47
CA LEU A 77 13.14 -7.36 -2.19
C LEU A 77 12.12 -6.22 -2.15
N LEU A 78 11.23 -6.27 -1.17
CA LEU A 78 10.23 -5.25 -0.90
C LEU A 78 10.77 -4.30 0.18
N ASP A 79 11.45 -3.25 -0.27
CA ASP A 79 12.11 -2.29 0.60
C ASP A 79 11.12 -1.53 1.50
N ASN A 80 11.48 -1.39 2.77
CA ASN A 80 10.69 -0.65 3.78
C ASN A 80 9.23 -1.14 3.87
N VAL A 81 9.04 -2.46 3.84
CA VAL A 81 7.74 -3.11 4.06
C VAL A 81 7.88 -4.17 5.14
N ARG A 82 7.04 -4.08 6.18
CA ARG A 82 6.95 -5.13 7.20
C ARG A 82 6.28 -6.36 6.61
N SER A 83 6.75 -7.54 6.99
CA SER A 83 6.18 -8.81 6.53
C SER A 83 4.67 -8.93 6.80
N ALA A 84 4.21 -8.43 7.95
CA ALA A 84 2.80 -8.40 8.32
C ALA A 84 1.95 -7.48 7.42
N ASP A 85 2.50 -6.35 6.97
CA ASP A 85 1.77 -5.41 6.11
C ASP A 85 1.60 -5.97 4.70
N PHE A 86 2.65 -6.60 4.16
CA PHE A 86 2.54 -7.31 2.89
C PHE A 86 1.54 -8.46 2.96
N ALA A 87 1.50 -9.19 4.08
CA ALA A 87 0.51 -10.24 4.32
C ALA A 87 -0.95 -9.72 4.30
N LYS A 88 -1.20 -8.47 4.72
CA LYS A 88 -2.52 -7.82 4.61
C LYS A 88 -2.89 -7.52 3.15
N LEU A 89 -1.94 -7.03 2.35
CA LEU A 89 -2.18 -6.84 0.91
C LEU A 89 -2.51 -8.18 0.23
N LEU A 90 -1.71 -9.22 0.50
CA LEU A 90 -1.93 -10.56 -0.05
C LEU A 90 -3.28 -11.15 0.33
N TRP A 91 -3.79 -10.82 1.52
CA TRP A 91 -5.11 -11.28 1.95
C TRP A 91 -6.22 -10.85 0.98
N VAL A 92 -6.10 -9.70 0.31
CA VAL A 92 -7.08 -9.27 -0.72
C VAL A 92 -7.23 -10.31 -1.83
N PHE A 93 -6.13 -10.92 -2.27
CA PHE A 93 -6.14 -11.89 -3.38
C PHE A 93 -6.48 -13.31 -2.92
N TYR A 94 -6.13 -13.65 -1.68
CA TYR A 94 -6.23 -15.01 -1.15
C TYR A 94 -7.30 -15.16 -0.07
N ASN A 95 -8.20 -14.18 0.11
CA ASN A 95 -9.30 -14.28 1.06
C ASN A 95 -10.23 -15.42 0.64
N PRO A 96 -10.36 -16.51 1.45
CA PRO A 96 -11.24 -17.61 1.10
C PRO A 96 -12.73 -17.24 1.21
N LYS A 97 -13.05 -16.14 1.90
CA LYS A 97 -14.41 -15.63 2.06
C LYS A 97 -14.62 -14.46 1.10
N TYR A 98 -15.28 -14.72 -0.03
CA TYR A 98 -15.47 -13.75 -1.11
C TYR A 98 -16.14 -12.41 -0.71
N SER A 99 -16.84 -12.38 0.43
CA SER A 99 -17.67 -11.24 0.86
C SER A 99 -17.42 -10.73 2.28
N LEU A 100 -16.56 -11.41 3.06
CA LEU A 100 -16.32 -11.04 4.46
C LEU A 100 -14.90 -10.50 4.61
N TYR A 101 -14.84 -9.20 4.82
CA TYR A 101 -13.63 -8.48 5.15
C TYR A 101 -13.76 -7.97 6.59
N ASP A 102 -13.25 -8.76 7.54
CA ASP A 102 -13.12 -8.33 8.93
C ASP A 102 -11.74 -7.73 9.13
N ALA A 103 -11.63 -6.44 8.82
CA ALA A 103 -10.38 -5.69 8.84
C ALA A 103 -10.61 -4.29 9.41
N THR A 104 -9.64 -3.83 10.19
CA THR A 104 -9.72 -2.54 10.88
C THR A 104 -9.40 -1.37 9.95
N VAL A 105 -9.61 -0.15 10.43
CA VAL A 105 -9.17 1.08 9.74
C VAL A 105 -7.66 1.04 9.48
N GLU A 106 -6.87 0.55 10.43
CA GLU A 106 -5.41 0.44 10.30
C GLU A 106 -5.02 -0.57 9.20
N ASP A 107 -5.71 -1.71 9.14
CA ASP A 107 -5.46 -2.72 8.12
C ASP A 107 -5.76 -2.19 6.73
N TRP A 108 -6.92 -1.55 6.54
CA TRP A 108 -7.28 -0.96 5.26
C TRP A 108 -6.41 0.22 4.87
N SER A 109 -5.95 1.02 5.84
CA SER A 109 -4.99 2.10 5.60
C SER A 109 -3.65 1.54 5.12
N THR A 110 -3.20 0.41 5.70
CA THR A 110 -1.98 -0.29 5.27
C THR A 110 -2.13 -0.84 3.85
N ILE A 111 -3.26 -1.46 3.54
CA ILE A 111 -3.56 -1.98 2.20
C ILE A 111 -3.62 -0.83 1.19
N LEU A 112 -4.26 0.29 1.54
CA LEU A 112 -4.32 1.49 0.71
C LEU A 112 -2.93 2.05 0.42
N GLU A 113 -2.06 2.12 1.43
CA GLU A 113 -0.67 2.58 1.28
C GLU A 113 0.09 1.72 0.25
N LEU A 114 0.09 0.40 0.45
CA LEU A 114 0.83 -0.51 -0.43
C LEU A 114 0.22 -0.56 -1.83
N ALA A 115 -1.11 -0.53 -1.94
CA ALA A 115 -1.80 -0.48 -3.21
C ALA A 115 -1.50 0.81 -3.97
N HIS A 116 -1.40 1.95 -3.29
CA HIS A 116 -0.96 3.20 -3.91
C HIS A 116 0.51 3.14 -4.34
N ARG A 117 1.40 2.68 -3.44
CA ARG A 117 2.85 2.60 -3.68
C ARG A 117 3.22 1.74 -4.89
N TRP A 118 2.52 0.62 -5.06
CA TRP A 118 2.76 -0.33 -6.15
C TRP A 118 1.66 -0.29 -7.21
N GLU A 119 0.90 0.79 -7.30
CA GLU A 119 -0.07 1.02 -8.38
C GLU A 119 -1.09 -0.12 -8.60
N PHE A 120 -1.56 -0.73 -7.52
CA PHE A 120 -2.70 -1.66 -7.55
C PHE A 120 -4.02 -0.89 -7.60
N GLY A 121 -4.45 -0.48 -8.79
CA GLY A 121 -5.62 0.39 -8.98
C GLY A 121 -6.91 -0.16 -8.35
N GLU A 122 -7.29 -1.39 -8.67
CA GLU A 122 -8.53 -1.99 -8.16
C GLU A 122 -8.46 -2.29 -6.65
N VAL A 123 -7.28 -2.64 -6.13
CA VAL A 123 -7.08 -2.84 -4.69
C VAL A 123 -7.16 -1.53 -3.93
N LYS A 124 -6.64 -0.43 -4.49
CA LYS A 124 -6.80 0.92 -3.94
C LYS A 124 -8.28 1.30 -3.89
N ASN A 125 -9.03 1.07 -4.97
CA ASN A 125 -10.47 1.32 -5.01
C ASN A 125 -11.25 0.47 -3.99
N LEU A 126 -10.88 -0.81 -3.84
CA LEU A 126 -11.43 -1.68 -2.80
C LEU A 126 -11.15 -1.12 -1.40
N ALA A 127 -9.91 -0.75 -1.08
CA ALA A 127 -9.55 -0.24 0.23
C ALA A 127 -10.33 1.05 0.57
N ILE A 128 -10.49 1.97 -0.39
CA ILE A 128 -11.30 3.19 -0.22
C ILE A 128 -12.75 2.81 0.10
N ARG A 129 -13.36 1.91 -0.67
CA ARG A 129 -14.75 1.47 -0.47
C ARG A 129 -14.97 0.86 0.91
N GLU A 130 -14.02 0.08 1.41
CA GLU A 130 -14.14 -0.54 2.74
C GLU A 130 -13.89 0.49 3.86
N LEU A 131 -12.96 1.44 3.67
CA LEU A 131 -12.76 2.56 4.61
C LEU A 131 -13.99 3.47 4.72
N GLU A 132 -14.76 3.65 3.65
CA GLU A 132 -16.00 4.44 3.69
C GLU A 132 -17.12 3.78 4.52
N LYS A 133 -17.03 2.47 4.79
CA LYS A 133 -17.98 1.76 5.66
C LYS A 133 -17.63 1.90 7.14
N LEU A 134 -16.41 2.32 7.46
CA LEU A 134 -15.90 2.39 8.82
C LEU A 134 -16.08 3.79 9.42
N ALA A 135 -16.24 3.84 10.74
CA ALA A 135 -16.25 5.10 11.46
C ALA A 135 -14.82 5.65 11.56
N ILE A 136 -14.56 6.76 10.89
CA ILE A 136 -13.28 7.49 10.91
C ILE A 136 -13.63 8.97 11.04
N PRO A 137 -13.01 9.73 11.96
CA PRO A 137 -13.18 11.18 12.03
C PRO A 137 -12.84 11.85 10.71
N ASP A 138 -13.61 12.87 10.30
CA ASP A 138 -13.47 13.48 8.97
C ASP A 138 -12.07 14.01 8.72
N ILE A 139 -11.42 14.59 9.73
CA ILE A 139 -10.05 15.09 9.62
C ILE A 139 -9.05 13.98 9.35
N ASP A 140 -9.16 12.86 10.08
CA ASP A 140 -8.27 11.71 9.91
C ASP A 140 -8.45 11.10 8.52
N ARG A 141 -9.70 11.00 8.05
CA ARG A 141 -10.03 10.51 6.71
C ARG A 141 -9.48 11.45 5.62
N ILE A 142 -9.64 12.76 5.77
CA ILE A 142 -9.11 13.75 4.82
C ILE A 142 -7.58 13.61 4.70
N ILE A 143 -6.87 13.52 5.83
CA ILE A 143 -5.41 13.37 5.85
C ILE A 143 -4.99 12.08 5.16
N LEU A 144 -5.66 10.97 5.47
CA LEU A 144 -5.41 9.66 4.87
C LEU A 144 -5.60 9.71 3.35
N TYR A 145 -6.69 10.32 2.90
CA TYR A 145 -7.07 10.37 1.49
C TYR A 145 -6.16 11.30 0.68
N HIS A 146 -5.75 12.44 1.24
CA HIS A 146 -4.70 13.28 0.67
C HIS A 146 -3.38 12.55 0.54
N ARG A 147 -2.93 11.87 1.61
CA ARG A 147 -1.64 11.17 1.65
C ARG A 147 -1.52 10.13 0.53
N PHE A 148 -2.62 9.49 0.16
CA PHE A 148 -2.64 8.43 -0.84
C PHE A 148 -3.32 8.84 -2.15
N ALA A 149 -3.48 10.14 -2.39
CA ALA A 149 -4.07 10.70 -3.61
C ALA A 149 -5.40 10.00 -4.00
N VAL A 150 -6.31 9.91 -3.04
CA VAL A 150 -7.69 9.47 -3.27
C VAL A 150 -8.44 10.59 -4.00
N ASP A 151 -9.40 10.21 -4.85
CA ASP A 151 -10.19 11.15 -5.65
C ASP A 151 -10.90 12.19 -4.76
N GLU A 152 -10.88 13.46 -5.19
CA GLU A 152 -11.46 14.59 -4.46
C GLU A 152 -12.96 14.42 -4.19
N LEU A 153 -13.68 13.66 -5.01
CA LEU A 153 -15.09 13.35 -4.80
C LEU A 153 -15.36 12.70 -3.43
N PHE A 154 -14.40 11.94 -2.89
CA PHE A 154 -14.52 11.35 -1.55
C PHE A 154 -14.24 12.35 -0.42
N LEU A 155 -13.57 13.46 -0.70
CA LEU A 155 -13.25 14.51 0.26
C LEU A 155 -14.38 15.53 0.41
N VAL A 156 -15.14 15.78 -0.66
CA VAL A 156 -16.23 16.78 -0.68
C VAL A 156 -17.21 16.62 0.49
N PRO A 157 -17.76 15.42 0.79
CA PRO A 157 -18.68 15.25 1.92
C PRO A 157 -18.02 15.54 3.28
N ARG A 158 -16.71 15.29 3.39
CA ARG A 158 -15.93 15.49 4.62
C ARG A 158 -15.69 16.97 4.87
N TYR A 159 -15.37 17.72 3.81
CA TYR A 159 -15.27 19.18 3.91
C TYR A 159 -16.60 19.84 4.22
N ALA A 160 -17.70 19.38 3.60
CA ALA A 160 -19.04 19.86 3.91
C ALA A 160 -19.37 19.67 5.41
N ALA A 161 -19.14 18.47 5.94
CA ALA A 161 -19.35 18.18 7.37
C ALA A 161 -18.52 19.11 8.28
N LEU A 162 -17.26 19.41 7.94
CA LEU A 162 -16.42 20.34 8.70
C LEU A 162 -16.89 21.81 8.59
N CYS A 163 -17.54 22.19 7.49
CA CYS A 163 -18.11 23.53 7.35
C CYS A 163 -19.43 23.68 8.13
N GLU A 164 -20.25 22.63 8.14
CA GLU A 164 -21.55 22.59 8.80
C GLU A 164 -21.45 22.47 10.32
N ARG A 165 -20.42 21.79 10.86
CA ARG A 165 -20.27 21.62 12.32
C ARG A 165 -20.17 23.00 13.01
N PRO A 166 -20.73 23.18 14.22
CA PRO A 166 -20.69 24.47 14.91
C PRO A 166 -19.28 24.86 15.38
N GLU A 167 -18.44 23.89 15.75
CA GLU A 167 -17.07 24.12 16.23
C GLU A 167 -16.15 24.59 15.10
N LEU A 168 -15.28 25.54 15.41
CA LEU A 168 -14.20 25.97 14.52
C LEU A 168 -13.11 24.90 14.45
N LEU A 169 -12.20 25.00 13.47
CA LEU A 169 -10.99 24.20 13.47
C LEU A 169 -10.11 24.62 14.65
N THR A 170 -9.66 23.64 15.43
CA THR A 170 -8.63 23.88 16.44
C THR A 170 -7.27 24.08 15.77
N VAL A 171 -6.31 24.62 16.52
CA VAL A 171 -4.92 24.77 16.03
C VAL A 171 -4.32 23.41 15.67
N GLU A 172 -4.61 22.37 16.46
CA GLU A 172 -4.14 21.00 16.21
C GLU A 172 -4.71 20.46 14.90
N GLU A 173 -6.03 20.55 14.72
CA GLU A 173 -6.73 20.13 13.51
C GLU A 173 -6.19 20.88 12.28
N GLY A 174 -6.06 22.21 12.37
CA GLY A 174 -5.54 23.03 11.29
C GLY A 174 -4.09 22.71 10.92
N THR A 175 -3.25 22.42 11.92
CA THR A 175 -1.86 22.00 11.70
C THR A 175 -1.80 20.69 10.93
N ARG A 176 -2.66 19.72 11.28
CA ARG A 176 -2.70 18.41 10.63
C ARG A 176 -3.26 18.46 9.21
N LEU A 177 -4.25 19.31 8.93
CA LEU A 177 -4.85 19.49 7.60
C LEU A 177 -3.95 20.26 6.63
N GLY A 178 -3.04 21.08 7.17
CA GLY A 178 -2.18 21.97 6.40
C GLY A 178 -2.88 23.27 5.99
N MET A 179 -2.08 24.32 5.83
CA MET A 179 -2.56 25.69 5.66
C MET A 179 -3.48 25.87 4.44
N ALA A 180 -3.16 25.23 3.31
CA ALA A 180 -3.97 25.35 2.10
C ALA A 180 -5.40 24.84 2.31
N THR A 181 -5.54 23.65 2.92
CA THR A 181 -6.83 23.04 3.25
C THR A 181 -7.61 23.90 4.25
N VAL A 182 -6.94 24.44 5.27
CA VAL A 182 -7.54 25.32 6.27
C VAL A 182 -8.12 26.58 5.62
N ILE A 183 -7.34 27.27 4.77
CA ILE A 183 -7.81 28.48 4.07
C ILE A 183 -9.02 28.16 3.19
N ALA A 184 -8.99 27.04 2.46
CA ALA A 184 -10.10 26.61 1.62
C ALA A 184 -11.37 26.33 2.45
N LEU A 185 -11.24 25.62 3.56
CA LEU A 185 -12.34 25.33 4.48
C LEU A 185 -12.92 26.58 5.12
N SER A 186 -12.07 27.50 5.59
CA SER A 186 -12.53 28.78 6.17
C SER A 186 -13.34 29.59 5.16
N ARG A 187 -12.86 29.71 3.91
CA ARG A 187 -13.61 30.39 2.83
C ARG A 187 -14.94 29.70 2.52
N ALA A 188 -14.93 28.37 2.38
CA ALA A 188 -16.13 27.62 2.10
C ALA A 188 -17.19 27.80 3.20
N ARG A 189 -16.76 27.80 4.46
CA ARG A 189 -17.63 28.00 5.63
C ARG A 189 -18.20 29.42 5.71
N GLU A 190 -17.43 30.44 5.34
CA GLU A 190 -17.93 31.82 5.24
C GLU A 190 -18.96 31.99 4.12
N CYS A 191 -18.75 31.35 2.96
CA CYS A 191 -19.70 31.43 1.85
C CYS A 191 -21.02 30.66 2.09
N ALA A 192 -20.99 29.64 2.95
CA ALA A 192 -22.17 28.83 3.27
C ALA A 192 -23.07 29.44 4.36
N ARG A 193 -22.62 30.52 5.02
CA ARG A 193 -23.35 31.25 6.07
C ARG A 193 -23.87 32.58 5.55
#